data_AF-A0AAF1AIE2-F1
#
_entry.id   AF-A0AAF1AIE2-F1
#
_cell.length_a   1.000
_cell.length_b   1.000
_cell.length_c   1.000
_cell.angle_alpha   90.00
_cell.angle_beta   90.00
_cell.angle_gamma   90.00
#
_symmetry.space_group_name_H-M   'P 1'
#
loop_
_entity.id
_entity.type
_entity.pdbx_description
1 polymer ?
#
loop_
_entity_poly.entity_id
_entity_poly.type
_entity_poly.pdbx_seq_one_letter_code
_entity_poly.pdbx_strand_id
1 'polypeptide(L)'
;MFPFFRHLHVISPALMSQPPVGLNDCLKLLKGERDEQKLAGLLLVTKFINNDDVSSISVIYDAVGDVFLTRLLNTGLGKGKLLKSGLDNRDAYLQLAVTLLASFCRVPSIAASNEMFSKLNLIFEVLSRGVCSCVEECWEFLLLVVNGNNDRIRAFVENGGLSLLGSRIEMFEDGSRVIEIVMRLVELVVSDYDAEVLFGKYASEVAMIVVGVARQFAVLHNNVKFEALHLLSAILSSRYGGDVCDVLRARESGVWADYVRVGVVAILQNRVAPAEKLHALIVAEAVVGIVGKEWFFGPMNLPGVEEAVVPGDRCVLLVLESSRIEIAVLLNDLAYLKFEASKSSLGDNNVVSKERNLCVAFSLVENIVKMIASVAEDEGGVISESTFIKIINGLNETTGVILEYIQDAKVHGQRKGDDLLASVRVIGNEQSPFQSICFLLPMLCQITMEVDGCRVVAFSGAQKAIVSCLIKLISLNGDKAKDGSLIYLACDTLMNVLLKKVEVPISFDGADVVELLATLVYWSENSSHHSVVMMAATISSLILDFTSEDALRHHPGFDDGKLAGLCQLFKRSMTASSEGVLYEEAEADLYEIVISGYSRWSERFPCIKVAVGK
;
A
#
# COMPACT_ATOMS: atom_id res chain seq x y z
N MET A 1 -28.13 8.55 -30.52
CA MET A 1 -29.15 7.92 -31.39
C MET A 1 -29.62 6.66 -30.68
N PHE A 2 -30.85 6.61 -30.13
CA PHE A 2 -31.35 5.48 -29.34
C PHE A 2 -31.13 4.11 -30.04
N PRO A 3 -30.49 3.11 -29.39
CA PRO A 3 -30.36 1.76 -29.96
C PRO A 3 -31.71 1.07 -30.17
N PHE A 4 -32.70 1.36 -29.32
CA PHE A 4 -34.05 0.78 -29.36
C PHE A 4 -34.81 1.04 -30.68
N PHE A 5 -34.61 2.21 -31.31
CA PHE A 5 -35.39 2.60 -32.49
C PHE A 5 -34.79 2.12 -33.82
N ARG A 6 -33.59 1.50 -33.82
CA ARG A 6 -33.08 0.78 -34.99
C ARG A 6 -33.79 -0.56 -35.20
N HIS A 7 -34.29 -1.20 -34.14
CA HIS A 7 -34.92 -2.53 -34.20
C HIS A 7 -36.44 -2.50 -34.42
N LEU A 8 -37.09 -1.34 -34.28
CA LEU A 8 -38.52 -1.17 -34.58
C LEU A 8 -38.84 -1.08 -36.08
N HIS A 9 -37.85 -1.22 -36.96
CA HIS A 9 -38.04 -1.23 -38.41
C HIS A 9 -38.85 -2.43 -38.96
N VAL A 10 -39.28 -3.35 -38.09
CA VAL A 10 -39.97 -4.60 -38.48
C VAL A 10 -41.49 -4.57 -38.22
N ILE A 11 -42.06 -3.53 -37.59
CA ILE A 11 -43.52 -3.46 -37.38
C ILE A 11 -44.17 -2.48 -38.37
N SER A 12 -44.55 -3.06 -39.52
CA SER A 12 -45.61 -2.66 -40.47
C SER A 12 -45.44 -1.34 -41.27
N PRO A 13 -45.39 -1.38 -42.63
CA PRO A 13 -45.24 -0.20 -43.50
C PRO A 13 -46.44 0.75 -43.58
N ALA A 14 -47.49 0.58 -42.77
CA ALA A 14 -48.80 1.18 -43.01
C ALA A 14 -49.04 2.56 -42.36
N LEU A 15 -48.06 3.18 -41.69
CA LEU A 15 -48.26 4.45 -40.97
C LEU A 15 -47.59 5.69 -41.60
N MET A 16 -47.12 5.62 -42.85
CA MET A 16 -46.37 6.72 -43.49
C MET A 16 -47.22 7.67 -44.36
N SER A 17 -48.42 8.07 -43.90
CA SER A 17 -49.23 9.08 -44.60
C SER A 17 -50.13 9.89 -43.67
N GLN A 18 -49.53 10.62 -42.72
CA GLN A 18 -50.25 11.65 -41.94
C GLN A 18 -49.43 12.94 -41.81
N PRO A 19 -50.09 14.11 -41.72
CA PRO A 19 -49.45 15.44 -41.68
C PRO A 19 -48.46 15.57 -40.50
N PRO A 20 -47.56 16.58 -40.49
CA PRO A 20 -46.55 16.72 -39.44
C PRO A 20 -47.22 16.88 -38.07
N VAL A 21 -47.20 15.81 -37.29
CA VAL A 21 -47.74 15.76 -35.92
C VAL A 21 -46.87 16.66 -35.05
N GLY A 22 -47.44 17.70 -34.43
CA GLY A 22 -46.70 18.57 -33.52
C GLY A 22 -46.47 17.93 -32.15
N LEU A 23 -45.49 18.44 -31.37
CA LEU A 23 -45.20 17.99 -30.00
C LEU A 23 -46.46 17.96 -29.10
N ASN A 24 -47.37 18.92 -29.28
CA ASN A 24 -48.64 18.97 -28.56
C ASN A 24 -49.58 17.79 -28.87
N ASP A 25 -49.60 17.28 -30.10
CA ASP A 25 -50.42 16.14 -30.46
C ASP A 25 -49.80 14.83 -29.97
N CYS A 26 -48.48 14.76 -29.88
CA CYS A 26 -47.77 13.68 -29.20
C CYS A 26 -48.08 13.65 -27.70
N LEU A 27 -48.06 14.80 -27.02
CA LEU A 27 -48.42 14.91 -25.59
C LEU A 27 -49.88 14.50 -25.31
N LYS A 28 -50.82 14.78 -26.23
CA LYS A 28 -52.21 14.29 -26.11
C LYS A 28 -52.30 12.77 -26.16
N LEU A 29 -51.50 12.13 -27.03
CA LEU A 29 -51.45 10.67 -27.11
C LEU A 29 -50.85 10.05 -25.84
N LEU A 30 -49.79 10.66 -25.30
CA LEU A 30 -49.16 10.22 -24.05
C LEU A 30 -50.08 10.35 -22.83
N LYS A 31 -50.92 11.39 -22.80
CA LYS A 31 -51.95 11.59 -21.75
C LYS A 31 -53.22 10.75 -21.96
N GLY A 32 -53.29 9.95 -23.03
CA GLY A 32 -54.43 9.08 -23.31
C GLY A 32 -54.63 7.99 -22.25
N GLU A 33 -55.86 7.52 -22.06
CA GLU A 33 -56.19 6.50 -21.05
C GLU A 33 -55.74 5.08 -21.47
N ARG A 34 -55.61 4.84 -22.78
CA ARG A 34 -55.26 3.53 -23.33
C ARG A 34 -53.76 3.35 -23.54
N ASP A 35 -53.25 2.17 -23.19
CA ASP A 35 -51.82 1.86 -23.32
C ASP A 35 -51.35 1.90 -24.79
N GLU A 36 -52.22 1.57 -25.76
CA GLU A 36 -51.87 1.68 -27.19
C GLU A 36 -51.66 3.15 -27.62
N GLN A 37 -52.41 4.09 -27.04
CA GLN A 37 -52.23 5.53 -27.31
C GLN A 37 -50.92 6.03 -26.74
N LYS A 38 -50.58 5.60 -25.52
CA LYS A 38 -49.31 5.95 -24.89
C LYS A 38 -48.12 5.37 -25.65
N LEU A 39 -48.20 4.11 -26.08
CA LEU A 39 -47.17 3.48 -26.94
C LEU A 39 -47.01 4.23 -28.27
N ALA A 40 -48.11 4.57 -28.95
CA ALA A 40 -48.05 5.37 -30.19
C ALA A 40 -47.43 6.75 -29.95
N GLY A 41 -47.76 7.40 -28.83
CA GLY A 41 -47.13 8.65 -28.40
C GLY A 41 -45.63 8.51 -28.20
N LEU A 42 -45.17 7.45 -27.51
CA LEU A 42 -43.76 7.17 -27.27
C LEU A 42 -42.96 6.91 -28.57
N LEU A 43 -43.58 6.27 -29.57
CA LEU A 43 -42.94 6.10 -30.89
C LEU A 43 -42.75 7.45 -31.59
N LEU A 44 -43.71 8.36 -31.47
CA LEU A 44 -43.66 9.69 -32.10
C LEU A 44 -42.70 10.65 -31.38
N VAL A 45 -42.56 10.52 -30.06
CA VAL A 45 -41.76 11.44 -29.24
C VAL A 45 -40.26 11.43 -29.63
N THR A 46 -39.79 10.32 -30.20
CA THR A 46 -38.42 10.16 -30.72
C THR A 46 -38.02 11.15 -31.80
N LYS A 47 -39.00 11.72 -32.50
CA LYS A 47 -38.76 12.71 -33.56
C LYS A 47 -38.50 14.12 -33.03
N PHE A 48 -38.75 14.35 -31.74
CA PHE A 48 -38.80 15.68 -31.14
C PHE A 48 -37.88 15.88 -29.93
N ILE A 49 -37.23 14.83 -29.42
CA ILE A 49 -36.41 14.90 -28.20
C ILE A 49 -34.92 14.78 -28.52
N ASN A 50 -34.14 15.66 -27.88
CA ASN A 50 -32.72 15.44 -27.66
C ASN A 50 -32.50 14.88 -26.24
N ASN A 51 -31.54 13.94 -26.08
CA ASN A 51 -31.29 13.23 -24.83
C ASN A 51 -30.83 14.14 -23.67
N ASP A 52 -30.38 15.35 -23.98
CA ASP A 52 -29.88 16.33 -23.00
C ASP A 52 -30.92 17.41 -22.66
N ASP A 53 -32.11 17.36 -23.25
CA ASP A 53 -33.18 18.32 -22.97
C ASP A 53 -34.01 17.89 -21.76
N VAL A 54 -33.48 18.23 -20.58
CA VAL A 54 -34.12 18.00 -19.27
C VAL A 54 -35.56 18.49 -19.21
N SER A 55 -35.86 19.63 -19.86
CA SER A 55 -37.19 20.23 -19.82
C SER A 55 -38.22 19.40 -20.58
N SER A 56 -37.86 18.93 -21.79
CA SER A 56 -38.72 18.04 -22.57
C SER A 56 -38.91 16.68 -21.90
N ILE A 57 -37.84 16.11 -21.33
CA ILE A 57 -37.90 14.81 -20.64
C ILE A 57 -38.87 14.87 -19.46
N SER A 58 -38.87 15.96 -18.68
CA SER A 58 -39.81 16.16 -17.56
C SER A 58 -41.26 16.20 -18.02
N VAL A 59 -41.57 16.99 -19.07
CA VAL A 59 -42.94 17.11 -19.60
C VAL A 59 -43.46 15.76 -20.12
N ILE A 60 -42.58 14.96 -20.71
CA ILE A 60 -42.93 13.64 -21.24
C ILE A 60 -43.16 12.64 -20.11
N TYR A 61 -42.30 12.65 -19.09
CA TYR A 61 -42.47 11.82 -17.90
C TYR A 61 -43.85 12.07 -17.25
N ASP A 62 -44.19 13.35 -17.05
CA ASP A 62 -45.49 13.76 -16.49
C ASP A 62 -46.67 13.32 -17.37
N ALA A 63 -46.50 13.37 -18.70
CA ALA A 63 -47.53 12.94 -19.64
C ALA A 63 -47.72 11.41 -19.66
N VAL A 64 -46.63 10.63 -19.57
CA VAL A 64 -46.66 9.15 -19.58
C VAL A 64 -47.25 8.62 -18.28
N GLY A 65 -46.77 9.13 -17.14
CA GLY A 65 -47.20 8.77 -15.79
C GLY A 65 -46.63 7.44 -15.28
N ASP A 66 -46.37 7.39 -13.98
CA ASP A 66 -45.70 6.26 -13.31
C ASP A 66 -46.44 4.92 -13.43
N VAL A 67 -47.78 4.95 -13.33
CA VAL A 67 -48.62 3.75 -13.39
C VAL A 67 -48.42 3.02 -14.73
N PHE A 68 -48.29 3.76 -15.82
CA PHE A 68 -48.02 3.17 -17.12
C PHE A 68 -46.63 2.52 -17.17
N LEU A 69 -45.59 3.20 -16.68
CA LEU A 69 -44.23 2.67 -16.64
C LEU A 69 -44.14 1.38 -15.81
N THR A 70 -44.82 1.34 -14.66
CA THR A 70 -44.90 0.17 -13.80
C THR A 70 -45.64 -0.99 -14.49
N ARG A 71 -46.74 -0.73 -15.21
CA ARG A 71 -47.44 -1.77 -15.99
C ARG A 71 -46.59 -2.28 -17.16
N LEU A 72 -45.89 -1.38 -17.85
CA LEU A 72 -45.02 -1.72 -18.99
C LEU A 72 -43.88 -2.65 -18.54
N LEU A 73 -43.21 -2.29 -17.44
CA LEU A 73 -42.14 -3.11 -16.85
C LEU A 73 -42.66 -4.49 -16.39
N ASN A 74 -43.80 -4.53 -15.70
CA ASN A 74 -44.41 -5.81 -15.26
C ASN A 74 -44.86 -6.68 -16.44
N THR A 75 -45.33 -6.08 -17.54
CA THR A 75 -45.68 -6.78 -18.78
C THR A 75 -44.45 -7.44 -19.38
N GLY A 76 -43.33 -6.71 -19.47
CA GLY A 76 -42.04 -7.26 -19.89
C GLY A 76 -41.54 -8.39 -18.97
N LEU A 77 -41.72 -8.24 -17.65
CA LEU A 77 -41.39 -9.28 -16.67
C LEU A 77 -42.32 -10.50 -16.70
N GLY A 78 -43.46 -10.44 -17.41
CA GLY A 78 -44.46 -11.50 -17.46
C GLY A 78 -45.36 -11.57 -16.22
N LYS A 79 -45.38 -10.52 -15.39
CA LYS A 79 -46.14 -10.44 -14.12
C LYS A 79 -47.60 -9.98 -14.28
N GLY A 80 -48.24 -10.27 -15.43
CA GLY A 80 -49.60 -9.84 -15.74
C GLY A 80 -50.45 -10.92 -16.42
N LYS A 81 -51.79 -10.75 -16.40
CA LYS A 81 -52.73 -11.58 -17.18
C LYS A 81 -52.63 -11.21 -18.67
N LEU A 82 -51.65 -11.74 -19.38
CA LEU A 82 -51.56 -11.59 -20.84
C LEU A 82 -52.32 -12.71 -21.56
N LEU A 83 -53.08 -12.32 -22.59
CA LEU A 83 -53.67 -13.21 -23.59
C LEU A 83 -52.55 -13.93 -24.37
N LYS A 84 -52.81 -15.18 -24.78
CA LYS A 84 -51.85 -16.12 -25.39
C LYS A 84 -51.03 -15.58 -26.60
N SER A 85 -51.38 -14.44 -27.18
CA SER A 85 -50.68 -13.80 -28.31
C SER A 85 -49.58 -12.79 -27.92
N GLY A 86 -49.42 -12.46 -26.63
CA GLY A 86 -48.43 -11.48 -26.14
C GLY A 86 -47.12 -12.08 -25.61
N LEU A 87 -46.91 -13.39 -25.78
CA LEU A 87 -45.69 -14.08 -25.35
C LEU A 87 -44.47 -13.69 -26.19
N ASP A 88 -44.66 -13.42 -27.49
CA ASP A 88 -43.58 -13.21 -28.46
C ASP A 88 -42.92 -11.82 -28.37
N ASN A 89 -43.54 -10.85 -27.68
CA ASN A 89 -43.07 -9.45 -27.63
C ASN A 89 -42.63 -8.98 -26.22
N ARG A 90 -42.52 -9.90 -25.24
CA ARG A 90 -42.17 -9.53 -23.84
C ARG A 90 -40.84 -8.80 -23.74
N ASP A 91 -39.83 -9.27 -24.47
CA ASP A 91 -38.50 -8.67 -24.45
C ASP A 91 -38.49 -7.26 -25.04
N ALA A 92 -39.31 -7.00 -26.07
CA ALA A 92 -39.46 -5.66 -26.64
C ALA A 92 -40.13 -4.69 -25.66
N TYR A 93 -41.15 -5.14 -24.91
CA TYR A 93 -41.76 -4.33 -23.86
C TYR A 93 -40.81 -4.09 -22.69
N LEU A 94 -40.03 -5.11 -22.30
CA LEU A 94 -39.04 -5.01 -21.23
C LEU A 94 -37.95 -4.01 -21.60
N GLN A 95 -37.37 -4.15 -22.80
CA GLN A 95 -36.34 -3.25 -23.29
C GLN A 95 -36.87 -1.81 -23.38
N LEU A 96 -38.09 -1.60 -23.91
CA LEU A 96 -38.72 -0.28 -23.94
C LEU A 96 -38.86 0.31 -22.53
N ALA A 97 -39.35 -0.48 -21.58
CA ALA A 97 -39.56 -0.04 -20.21
C ALA A 97 -38.24 0.42 -19.56
N VAL A 98 -37.20 -0.40 -19.63
CA VAL A 98 -35.90 -0.11 -19.02
C VAL A 98 -35.24 1.08 -19.70
N THR A 99 -35.23 1.16 -21.03
CA THR A 99 -34.66 2.30 -21.76
C THR A 99 -35.37 3.61 -21.41
N LEU A 100 -36.70 3.61 -21.28
CA LEU A 100 -37.46 4.78 -20.83
C LEU A 100 -37.10 5.17 -19.40
N LEU A 101 -37.07 4.20 -18.48
CA LEU A 101 -36.73 4.44 -17.08
C LEU A 101 -35.32 5.05 -16.95
N ALA A 102 -34.32 4.46 -17.61
CA ALA A 102 -32.95 4.99 -17.62
C ALA A 102 -32.90 6.41 -18.20
N SER A 103 -33.62 6.66 -19.31
CA SER A 103 -33.68 7.98 -19.95
C SER A 103 -34.34 9.04 -19.05
N PHE A 104 -35.44 8.71 -18.38
CA PHE A 104 -36.11 9.62 -17.44
C PHE A 104 -35.24 9.91 -16.21
N CYS A 105 -34.48 8.93 -15.73
CA CYS A 105 -33.58 9.11 -14.59
C CYS A 105 -32.38 10.01 -14.89
N ARG A 106 -32.11 10.38 -16.16
CA ARG A 106 -31.11 11.41 -16.47
C ARG A 106 -31.50 12.80 -15.94
N VAL A 107 -32.77 13.00 -15.61
CA VAL A 107 -33.26 14.17 -14.89
C VAL A 107 -33.14 13.91 -13.38
N PRO A 108 -32.29 14.65 -12.64
CA PRO A 108 -32.02 14.35 -11.23
C PRO A 108 -33.26 14.36 -10.33
N SER A 109 -34.20 15.27 -10.56
CA SER A 109 -35.45 15.33 -9.77
C SER A 109 -36.34 14.10 -9.98
N ILE A 110 -36.31 13.50 -11.17
CA ILE A 110 -37.06 12.27 -11.47
C ILE A 110 -36.35 11.06 -10.88
N ALA A 111 -35.02 10.96 -11.03
CA ALA A 111 -34.25 9.88 -10.40
C ALA A 111 -34.40 9.85 -8.88
N ALA A 112 -34.44 11.03 -8.26
CA ALA A 112 -34.65 11.22 -6.82
C ALA A 112 -36.09 10.94 -6.34
N SER A 113 -37.02 10.54 -7.23
CA SER A 113 -38.40 10.25 -6.84
C SER A 113 -38.54 8.89 -6.15
N ASN A 114 -39.59 8.73 -5.33
CA ASN A 114 -39.89 7.45 -4.67
C ASN A 114 -40.42 6.42 -5.67
N GLU A 115 -41.07 6.91 -6.74
CA GLU A 115 -41.60 6.12 -7.84
C GLU A 115 -40.49 5.40 -8.62
N MET A 116 -39.33 6.05 -8.82
CA MET A 116 -38.17 5.40 -9.44
C MET A 116 -37.50 4.44 -8.47
N PHE A 117 -37.33 4.86 -7.21
CA PHE A 117 -36.74 4.01 -6.18
C PHE A 117 -37.52 2.70 -5.97
N SER A 118 -38.86 2.74 -6.01
CA SER A 118 -39.69 1.54 -5.85
C SER A 118 -39.51 0.49 -6.95
N LYS A 119 -38.86 0.83 -8.08
CA LYS A 119 -38.59 -0.08 -9.20
C LYS A 119 -37.23 -0.77 -9.10
N LEU A 120 -36.41 -0.43 -8.11
CA LEU A 120 -35.07 -0.99 -7.90
C LEU A 120 -35.07 -2.53 -7.88
N ASN A 121 -35.95 -3.15 -7.09
CA ASN A 121 -36.07 -4.62 -7.03
C ASN A 121 -36.55 -5.26 -8.33
N LEU A 122 -37.36 -4.55 -9.13
CA LEU A 122 -37.78 -5.04 -10.44
C LEU A 122 -36.60 -5.06 -11.41
N ILE A 123 -35.72 -4.05 -11.38
CA ILE A 123 -34.51 -4.02 -12.21
C ILE A 123 -33.51 -5.10 -11.79
N PHE A 124 -33.36 -5.38 -10.49
CA PHE A 124 -32.58 -6.53 -10.06
C PHE A 124 -33.12 -7.84 -10.63
N GLU A 125 -34.44 -8.06 -10.62
CA GLU A 125 -35.03 -9.23 -11.25
C GLU A 125 -34.77 -9.31 -12.76
N VAL A 126 -34.79 -8.17 -13.46
CA VAL A 126 -34.42 -8.11 -14.89
C VAL A 126 -32.99 -8.60 -15.09
N LEU A 127 -32.06 -8.05 -14.30
CA LEU A 127 -30.66 -8.44 -14.39
C LEU A 127 -30.49 -9.92 -14.08
N SER A 128 -31.10 -10.46 -13.02
CA SER A 128 -30.97 -11.87 -12.62
C SER A 128 -31.38 -12.91 -13.68
N ARG A 129 -32.13 -12.54 -14.73
CA ARG A 129 -32.58 -13.45 -15.81
C ARG A 129 -31.49 -13.86 -16.82
N GLY A 130 -30.26 -13.37 -16.66
CA GLY A 130 -29.09 -13.78 -17.44
C GLY A 130 -28.82 -12.84 -18.62
N VAL A 131 -29.46 -13.07 -19.78
CA VAL A 131 -29.25 -12.30 -21.01
C VAL A 131 -30.38 -11.28 -21.19
N CYS A 132 -30.15 -10.03 -20.79
CA CYS A 132 -31.02 -8.89 -21.12
C CYS A 132 -30.29 -8.05 -22.18
N SER A 133 -30.97 -7.71 -23.28
CA SER A 133 -30.44 -6.79 -24.30
C SER A 133 -30.27 -5.35 -23.78
N CYS A 134 -30.72 -5.12 -22.55
CA CYS A 134 -30.89 -3.87 -21.85
C CYS A 134 -29.94 -3.71 -20.64
N VAL A 135 -28.83 -4.48 -20.60
CA VAL A 135 -27.94 -4.53 -19.42
C VAL A 135 -27.36 -3.14 -19.12
N GLU A 136 -26.95 -2.39 -20.14
CA GLU A 136 -26.45 -1.02 -19.99
C GLU A 136 -27.48 -0.11 -19.35
N GLU A 137 -28.71 -0.09 -19.87
CA GLU A 137 -29.77 0.76 -19.34
C GLU A 137 -30.21 0.33 -17.93
N CYS A 138 -30.14 -0.96 -17.60
CA CYS A 138 -30.39 -1.43 -16.24
C CYS A 138 -29.37 -0.85 -15.24
N TRP A 139 -28.08 -0.91 -15.57
CA TRP A 139 -27.03 -0.35 -14.71
C TRP A 139 -27.05 1.18 -14.70
N GLU A 140 -27.36 1.84 -15.83
CA GLU A 140 -27.52 3.30 -15.90
C GLU A 140 -28.65 3.73 -14.96
N PHE A 141 -29.80 3.04 -15.00
CA PHE A 141 -30.90 3.28 -14.08
C PHE A 141 -30.48 3.11 -12.62
N LEU A 142 -29.81 2.00 -12.28
CA LEU A 142 -29.35 1.75 -10.91
C LEU A 142 -28.41 2.85 -10.42
N LEU A 143 -27.40 3.23 -11.22
CA LEU A 143 -26.50 4.33 -10.88
C LEU A 143 -27.25 5.62 -10.59
N LEU A 144 -28.16 6.03 -11.47
CA LEU A 144 -28.87 7.31 -11.35
C LEU A 144 -29.84 7.33 -10.16
N VAL A 145 -30.55 6.23 -9.91
CA VAL A 145 -31.52 6.15 -8.81
C VAL A 145 -30.84 6.02 -7.45
N VAL A 146 -29.73 5.26 -7.38
CA VAL A 146 -28.95 5.06 -6.16
C VAL A 146 -28.19 6.33 -5.77
N ASN A 147 -27.74 7.13 -6.74
CA ASN A 147 -27.10 8.44 -6.57
C ASN A 147 -28.07 9.53 -6.10
N GLY A 148 -28.73 9.30 -4.96
CA GLY A 148 -29.69 10.23 -4.35
C GLY A 148 -29.37 10.55 -2.90
N ASN A 149 -29.34 9.53 -2.04
CA ASN A 149 -28.96 9.66 -0.63
C ASN A 149 -28.44 8.33 -0.07
N ASN A 150 -27.86 8.37 1.14
CA ASN A 150 -27.23 7.21 1.77
C ASN A 150 -28.20 6.04 2.02
N ASP A 151 -29.50 6.30 2.21
CA ASP A 151 -30.50 5.24 2.41
C ASP A 151 -30.72 4.42 1.12
N ARG A 152 -30.60 5.06 -0.05
CA ARG A 152 -30.71 4.38 -1.34
C ARG A 152 -29.47 3.53 -1.65
N ILE A 153 -28.29 4.03 -1.29
CA ILE A 153 -27.04 3.26 -1.35
C ILE A 153 -27.14 2.04 -0.43
N ARG A 154 -27.63 2.23 0.81
CA ARG A 154 -27.88 1.13 1.74
C ARG A 154 -28.84 0.10 1.15
N ALA A 155 -29.97 0.53 0.60
CA ALA A 155 -30.93 -0.37 -0.01
C ALA A 155 -30.34 -1.13 -1.22
N PHE A 156 -29.51 -0.50 -2.05
CA PHE A 156 -28.82 -1.18 -3.14
C PHE A 156 -27.92 -2.30 -2.62
N VAL A 157 -27.10 -2.01 -1.60
CA VAL A 157 -26.18 -2.97 -0.99
C VAL A 157 -26.94 -4.13 -0.31
N GLU A 158 -27.92 -3.82 0.54
CA GLU A 158 -28.69 -4.81 1.31
C GLU A 158 -29.57 -5.72 0.43
N ASN A 159 -30.02 -5.23 -0.73
CA ASN A 159 -30.77 -6.03 -1.70
C ASN A 159 -29.88 -6.86 -2.63
N GLY A 160 -28.57 -6.97 -2.35
CA GLY A 160 -27.65 -7.84 -3.08
C GLY A 160 -27.03 -7.21 -4.34
N GLY A 161 -27.04 -5.87 -4.44
CA GLY A 161 -26.45 -5.16 -5.57
C GLY A 161 -24.97 -5.48 -5.81
N LEU A 162 -24.17 -5.58 -4.74
CA LEU A 162 -22.76 -5.94 -4.81
C LEU A 162 -22.54 -7.38 -5.27
N SER A 163 -23.37 -8.31 -4.77
CA SER A 163 -23.30 -9.72 -5.17
C SER A 163 -23.60 -9.89 -6.66
N LEU A 164 -24.64 -9.21 -7.15
CA LEU A 164 -24.99 -9.20 -8.57
C LEU A 164 -23.87 -8.61 -9.43
N LEU A 165 -23.28 -7.48 -9.00
CA LEU A 165 -22.18 -6.80 -9.70
C LEU A 165 -20.92 -7.69 -9.73
N GLY A 166 -20.51 -8.24 -8.59
CA GLY A 166 -19.34 -9.11 -8.47
C GLY A 166 -19.46 -10.38 -9.33
N SER A 167 -20.67 -10.94 -9.47
CA SER A 167 -20.91 -12.11 -10.34
C SER A 167 -20.86 -11.81 -11.85
N ARG A 168 -20.88 -10.53 -12.26
CA ARG A 168 -21.03 -10.12 -13.67
C ARG A 168 -19.92 -9.27 -14.22
N ILE A 169 -19.16 -8.58 -13.38
CA ILE A 169 -18.17 -7.59 -13.83
C ILE A 169 -17.16 -8.18 -14.82
N GLU A 170 -16.76 -9.45 -14.64
CA GLU A 170 -15.84 -10.14 -15.55
C GLU A 170 -16.49 -10.56 -16.89
N MET A 171 -17.82 -10.58 -16.96
CA MET A 171 -18.57 -10.93 -18.18
C MET A 171 -18.75 -9.73 -19.12
N PHE A 172 -18.52 -8.50 -18.64
CA PHE A 172 -18.67 -7.31 -19.47
C PHE A 172 -17.46 -7.14 -20.39
N GLU A 173 -17.73 -6.61 -21.58
CA GLU A 173 -16.68 -6.29 -22.54
C GLU A 173 -15.78 -5.16 -22.00
N ASP A 174 -14.48 -5.32 -22.19
CA ASP A 174 -13.47 -4.36 -21.75
C ASP A 174 -13.70 -2.98 -22.37
N GLY A 175 -13.73 -1.95 -21.53
CA GLY A 175 -13.93 -0.58 -21.98
C GLY A 175 -15.34 -0.28 -22.51
N SER A 176 -16.30 -1.18 -22.30
CA SER A 176 -17.71 -0.93 -22.60
C SER A 176 -18.29 0.16 -21.69
N ARG A 177 -19.34 0.84 -22.18
CA ARG A 177 -20.07 1.84 -21.39
C ARG A 177 -20.67 1.26 -20.10
N VAL A 178 -21.03 -0.03 -20.11
CA VAL A 178 -21.50 -0.75 -18.92
C VAL A 178 -20.44 -0.75 -17.82
N ILE A 179 -19.17 -0.99 -18.18
CA ILE A 179 -18.06 -0.99 -17.23
C ILE A 179 -17.88 0.40 -16.61
N GLU A 180 -17.93 1.46 -17.42
CA GLU A 180 -17.85 2.85 -16.91
C GLU A 180 -18.95 3.15 -15.89
N ILE A 181 -20.20 2.77 -16.20
CA ILE A 181 -21.35 2.97 -15.30
C ILE A 181 -21.17 2.18 -14.00
N VAL A 182 -20.75 0.92 -14.11
CA VAL A 182 -20.56 0.01 -12.98
C VAL A 182 -19.44 0.50 -12.07
N MET A 183 -18.31 0.97 -12.60
CA MET A 183 -17.24 1.52 -11.77
C MET A 183 -17.63 2.80 -11.05
N ARG A 184 -18.39 3.70 -11.70
CA ARG A 184 -18.97 4.87 -11.01
C ARG A 184 -19.95 4.50 -9.91
N LEU A 185 -20.71 3.41 -10.09
CA LEU A 185 -21.59 2.89 -9.05
C LEU A 185 -20.78 2.31 -7.87
N VAL A 186 -19.67 1.61 -8.15
CA VAL A 186 -18.75 1.14 -7.11
C VAL A 186 -18.10 2.32 -6.39
N GLU A 187 -17.67 3.35 -7.11
CA GLU A 187 -17.10 4.57 -6.54
C GLU A 187 -18.08 5.27 -5.59
N LEU A 188 -19.34 5.40 -6.01
CA LEU A 188 -20.42 5.94 -5.19
C LEU A 188 -20.60 5.13 -3.90
N VAL A 189 -20.64 3.79 -3.99
CA VAL A 189 -20.79 2.92 -2.81
C VAL A 189 -19.57 3.02 -1.89
N VAL A 190 -18.35 2.99 -2.43
CA VAL A 190 -17.11 3.05 -1.65
C VAL A 190 -16.95 4.41 -0.94
N SER A 191 -17.41 5.49 -1.58
CA SER A 191 -17.26 6.85 -1.04
C SER A 191 -18.31 7.18 0.03
N ASP A 192 -19.56 6.77 -0.18
CA ASP A 192 -20.69 7.28 0.60
C ASP A 192 -21.36 6.23 1.51
N TYR A 193 -21.00 4.95 1.40
CA TYR A 193 -21.48 3.90 2.31
C TYR A 193 -20.57 3.74 3.55
N ASP A 194 -21.10 3.08 4.58
CA ASP A 194 -20.32 2.78 5.79
C ASP A 194 -19.19 1.79 5.45
N ALA A 195 -17.95 2.29 5.49
CA ALA A 195 -16.77 1.52 5.11
C ALA A 195 -16.53 0.29 6.00
N GLU A 196 -16.84 0.37 7.29
CA GLU A 196 -16.65 -0.77 8.21
C GLU A 196 -17.62 -1.90 7.86
N VAL A 197 -18.89 -1.54 7.58
CA VAL A 197 -19.89 -2.52 7.13
C VAL A 197 -19.57 -3.04 5.72
N LEU A 198 -19.15 -2.17 4.80
CA LEU A 198 -18.84 -2.54 3.42
C LEU A 198 -17.73 -3.59 3.35
N PHE A 199 -16.60 -3.28 3.99
CA PHE A 199 -15.39 -4.08 3.89
C PHE A 199 -15.39 -5.28 4.84
N GLY A 200 -16.22 -5.27 5.90
CA GLY A 200 -16.41 -6.43 6.76
C GLY A 200 -17.50 -7.37 6.26
N LYS A 201 -18.77 -6.93 6.29
CA LYS A 201 -19.93 -7.81 6.00
C LYS A 201 -19.97 -8.27 4.54
N TYR A 202 -19.56 -7.41 3.60
CA TYR A 202 -19.62 -7.69 2.16
C TYR A 202 -18.23 -7.91 1.56
N ALA A 203 -17.26 -8.36 2.38
CA ALA A 203 -15.88 -8.56 1.98
C ALA A 203 -15.72 -9.44 0.73
N SER A 204 -16.52 -10.51 0.65
CA SER A 204 -16.47 -11.46 -0.46
C SER A 204 -16.93 -10.82 -1.77
N GLU A 205 -18.01 -10.06 -1.75
CA GLU A 205 -18.53 -9.36 -2.91
C GLU A 205 -17.55 -8.28 -3.36
N VAL A 206 -17.01 -7.49 -2.43
CA VAL A 206 -15.99 -6.47 -2.74
C VAL A 206 -14.74 -7.11 -3.35
N ALA A 207 -14.28 -8.25 -2.84
CA ALA A 207 -13.15 -8.98 -3.42
C ALA A 207 -13.42 -9.44 -4.86
N MET A 208 -14.65 -9.87 -5.19
CA MET A 208 -15.03 -10.19 -6.57
C MET A 208 -14.97 -8.96 -7.48
N ILE A 209 -15.43 -7.81 -6.98
CA ILE A 209 -15.39 -6.53 -7.70
C ILE A 209 -13.94 -6.11 -7.95
N VAL A 210 -13.06 -6.23 -6.94
CA VAL A 210 -11.63 -5.93 -7.08
C VAL A 210 -11.00 -6.70 -8.24
N VAL A 211 -11.34 -7.97 -8.43
CA VAL A 211 -10.81 -8.76 -9.55
C VAL A 211 -11.24 -8.21 -10.90
N GLY A 212 -12.52 -7.85 -11.05
CA GLY A 212 -13.03 -7.21 -12.26
C GLY A 212 -12.38 -5.85 -12.55
N VAL A 213 -12.23 -5.02 -11.51
CA VAL A 213 -11.57 -3.70 -11.63
C VAL A 213 -10.09 -3.85 -11.94
N ALA A 214 -9.39 -4.81 -11.33
CA ALA A 214 -8.00 -5.12 -11.65
C ALA A 214 -7.82 -5.48 -13.13
N ARG A 215 -8.73 -6.27 -13.70
CA ARG A 215 -8.73 -6.60 -15.13
C ARG A 215 -8.86 -5.35 -16.01
N GLN A 216 -9.78 -4.44 -15.69
CA GLN A 216 -9.91 -3.16 -16.40
C GLN A 216 -8.66 -2.29 -16.25
N PHE A 217 -8.06 -2.27 -15.05
CA PHE A 217 -6.80 -1.57 -14.80
C PHE A 217 -5.63 -2.14 -15.61
N ALA A 218 -5.61 -3.43 -15.90
CA ALA A 218 -4.60 -4.01 -16.79
C ALA A 218 -4.82 -3.61 -18.26
N VAL A 219 -6.05 -3.76 -18.77
CA VAL A 219 -6.37 -3.72 -20.20
C VAL A 219 -6.58 -2.31 -20.76
N LEU A 220 -7.14 -1.39 -19.98
CA LEU A 220 -7.56 -0.08 -20.50
C LEU A 220 -6.39 0.89 -20.67
N HIS A 221 -6.53 1.84 -21.60
CA HIS A 221 -5.55 2.89 -21.89
C HIS A 221 -6.19 4.28 -22.03
N ASN A 222 -7.40 4.46 -21.47
CA ASN A 222 -8.18 5.71 -21.47
C ASN A 222 -8.38 6.22 -20.02
N ASN A 223 -9.23 7.25 -19.83
CA ASN A 223 -9.47 7.85 -18.50
C ASN A 223 -9.95 6.83 -17.45
N VAL A 224 -10.69 5.83 -17.91
CA VAL A 224 -11.29 4.78 -17.10
C VAL A 224 -10.21 3.93 -16.39
N LYS A 225 -8.99 3.87 -16.94
CA LYS A 225 -7.83 3.26 -16.25
C LYS A 225 -7.51 3.96 -14.92
N PHE A 226 -7.57 5.29 -14.89
CA PHE A 226 -7.31 6.06 -13.67
C PHE A 226 -8.46 5.90 -12.68
N GLU A 227 -9.71 5.85 -13.14
CA GLU A 227 -10.87 5.52 -12.30
C GLU A 227 -10.69 4.14 -11.62
N ALA A 228 -10.25 3.13 -12.39
CA ALA A 228 -9.92 1.81 -11.84
C ALA A 228 -8.76 1.85 -10.82
N LEU A 229 -7.72 2.63 -11.10
CA LEU A 229 -6.59 2.85 -10.18
C LEU A 229 -7.05 3.45 -8.84
N HIS A 230 -7.87 4.51 -8.89
CA HIS A 230 -8.38 5.18 -7.69
C HIS A 230 -9.29 4.24 -6.88
N LEU A 231 -10.15 3.47 -7.54
CA LEU A 231 -10.98 2.45 -6.88
C LEU A 231 -10.14 1.39 -6.18
N LEU A 232 -9.15 0.82 -6.87
CA LEU A 232 -8.23 -0.16 -6.27
C LEU A 232 -7.48 0.44 -5.09
N SER A 233 -7.00 1.69 -5.21
CA SER A 233 -6.33 2.40 -4.13
C SER A 233 -7.26 2.60 -2.93
N ALA A 234 -8.49 3.06 -3.14
CA ALA A 234 -9.47 3.31 -2.09
C ALA A 234 -9.88 2.03 -1.34
N ILE A 235 -10.08 0.92 -2.08
CA ILE A 235 -10.50 -0.36 -1.50
C ILE A 235 -9.34 -1.03 -0.76
N LEU A 236 -8.19 -1.20 -1.43
CA LEU A 236 -7.08 -2.01 -0.89
C LEU A 236 -6.29 -1.30 0.21
N SER A 237 -6.26 0.04 0.23
CA SER A 237 -5.59 0.82 1.29
C SER A 237 -6.53 1.30 2.41
N SER A 238 -7.78 0.81 2.41
CA SER A 238 -8.76 1.11 3.45
C SER A 238 -8.32 0.53 4.80
N ARG A 239 -8.43 1.33 5.86
CA ARG A 239 -8.16 0.86 7.24
C ARG A 239 -9.10 -0.26 7.69
N TYR A 240 -10.25 -0.42 7.02
CA TYR A 240 -11.23 -1.47 7.28
C TYR A 240 -11.11 -2.64 6.29
N GLY A 241 -10.14 -2.59 5.36
CA GLY A 241 -10.01 -3.55 4.25
C GLY A 241 -9.48 -4.93 4.64
N GLY A 242 -9.21 -5.20 5.92
CA GLY A 242 -8.58 -6.45 6.38
C GLY A 242 -9.30 -7.71 5.90
N ASP A 243 -10.62 -7.77 6.08
CA ASP A 243 -11.42 -8.93 5.66
C ASP A 243 -11.43 -9.12 4.13
N VAL A 244 -11.46 -8.03 3.35
CA VAL A 244 -11.33 -8.09 1.88
C VAL A 244 -9.97 -8.66 1.48
N CYS A 245 -8.91 -8.18 2.11
CA CYS A 245 -7.54 -8.65 1.88
C CYS A 245 -7.39 -10.14 2.20
N ASP A 246 -8.02 -10.62 3.27
CA ASP A 246 -8.01 -12.04 3.65
C ASP A 246 -8.75 -12.92 2.62
N VAL A 247 -9.90 -12.45 2.11
CA VAL A 247 -10.61 -13.15 1.03
C VAL A 247 -9.77 -13.18 -0.25
N LEU A 248 -9.11 -12.08 -0.62
CA LEU A 248 -8.23 -12.02 -1.79
C LEU A 248 -7.02 -12.95 -1.64
N ARG A 249 -6.45 -13.04 -0.43
CA ARG A 249 -5.30 -13.91 -0.11
C ARG A 249 -5.67 -15.39 -0.17
N ALA A 250 -6.87 -15.76 0.28
CA ALA A 250 -7.35 -17.14 0.24
C ALA A 250 -7.70 -17.64 -1.18
N ARG A 251 -7.71 -16.77 -2.18
CA ARG A 251 -8.15 -17.11 -3.54
C ARG A 251 -7.04 -17.77 -4.35
N GLU A 252 -7.31 -18.99 -4.81
CA GLU A 252 -6.32 -19.86 -5.48
C GLU A 252 -5.75 -19.30 -6.80
N SER A 253 -6.50 -18.46 -7.53
CA SER A 253 -6.11 -18.12 -8.90
C SER A 253 -5.05 -17.04 -9.04
N GLY A 254 -4.83 -16.16 -8.04
CA GLY A 254 -3.78 -15.12 -8.06
C GLY A 254 -3.79 -14.11 -9.23
N VAL A 255 -4.56 -14.34 -10.30
CA VAL A 255 -4.52 -13.63 -11.59
C VAL A 255 -4.81 -12.15 -11.43
N TRP A 256 -5.66 -11.79 -10.46
CA TRP A 256 -5.98 -10.40 -10.17
C TRP A 256 -4.72 -9.59 -9.79
N ALA A 257 -3.78 -10.20 -9.06
CA ALA A 257 -2.55 -9.55 -8.66
C ALA A 257 -1.65 -9.33 -9.89
N ASP A 258 -1.66 -10.24 -10.86
CA ASP A 258 -0.94 -10.07 -12.13
C ASP A 258 -1.54 -8.93 -12.96
N TYR A 259 -2.87 -8.80 -13.00
CA TYR A 259 -3.54 -7.66 -13.63
C TYR A 259 -3.14 -6.33 -12.98
N VAL A 260 -3.11 -6.28 -11.65
CA VAL A 260 -2.61 -5.10 -10.93
C VAL A 260 -1.15 -4.82 -11.31
N ARG A 261 -0.30 -5.84 -11.42
CA ARG A 261 1.11 -5.68 -11.81
C ARG A 261 1.23 -5.00 -13.18
N VAL A 262 0.47 -5.49 -14.16
CA VAL A 262 0.43 -4.92 -15.52
C VAL A 262 -0.03 -3.47 -15.49
N GLY A 263 -1.10 -3.17 -14.76
CA GLY A 263 -1.62 -1.81 -14.61
C GLY A 263 -0.63 -0.86 -13.94
N VAL A 264 -0.02 -1.27 -12.82
CA VAL A 264 1.01 -0.48 -12.10
C VAL A 264 2.19 -0.19 -13.01
N VAL A 265 2.73 -1.21 -13.70
CA VAL A 265 3.82 -1.03 -14.66
C VAL A 265 3.43 -0.05 -15.75
N ALA A 266 2.20 -0.15 -16.28
CA ALA A 266 1.69 0.77 -17.28
C ALA A 266 1.62 2.22 -16.78
N ILE A 267 1.26 2.46 -15.52
CA ILE A 267 1.23 3.82 -14.95
C ILE A 267 2.65 4.34 -14.71
N LEU A 268 3.50 3.56 -14.05
CA LEU A 268 4.83 4.00 -13.64
C LEU A 268 5.79 4.25 -14.82
N GLN A 269 5.68 3.44 -15.89
CA GLN A 269 6.53 3.61 -17.09
C GLN A 269 6.14 4.80 -17.96
N ASN A 270 4.89 5.28 -17.85
CA ASN A 270 4.37 6.34 -18.71
C ASN A 270 4.50 7.72 -18.07
N ARG A 271 4.35 8.75 -18.91
CA ARG A 271 4.28 10.15 -18.47
C ARG A 271 2.85 10.47 -18.02
N VAL A 272 2.60 10.27 -16.74
CA VAL A 272 1.33 10.58 -16.07
C VAL A 272 1.57 11.60 -14.95
N ALA A 273 0.50 12.18 -14.41
CA ALA A 273 0.61 13.11 -13.29
C ALA A 273 1.23 12.43 -12.05
N PRO A 274 1.98 13.16 -11.20
CA PRO A 274 2.61 12.59 -10.01
C PRO A 274 1.61 11.89 -9.06
N ALA A 275 0.40 12.46 -8.92
CA ALA A 275 -0.66 11.87 -8.12
C ALA A 275 -1.03 10.45 -8.59
N GLU A 276 -1.06 10.19 -9.89
CA GLU A 276 -1.35 8.86 -10.44
C GLU A 276 -0.24 7.85 -10.14
N LYS A 277 1.03 8.31 -10.19
CA LYS A 277 2.16 7.46 -9.81
C LYS A 277 2.11 7.09 -8.33
N LEU A 278 1.76 8.05 -7.48
CA LEU A 278 1.58 7.81 -6.05
C LEU A 278 0.46 6.79 -5.79
N HIS A 279 -0.71 6.92 -6.42
CA HIS A 279 -1.77 5.92 -6.29
C HIS A 279 -1.32 4.52 -6.77
N ALA A 280 -0.50 4.44 -7.83
CA ALA A 280 0.06 3.18 -8.28
C ALA A 280 1.04 2.57 -7.26
N LEU A 281 1.83 3.39 -6.55
CA LEU A 281 2.68 2.92 -5.45
C LEU A 281 1.84 2.46 -4.25
N ILE A 282 0.76 3.18 -3.89
CA ILE A 282 -0.18 2.77 -2.83
C ILE A 282 -0.79 1.41 -3.15
N VAL A 283 -1.25 1.21 -4.39
CA VAL A 283 -1.79 -0.08 -4.84
C VAL A 283 -0.73 -1.17 -4.82
N ALA A 284 0.49 -0.87 -5.28
CA ALA A 284 1.60 -1.84 -5.23
C ALA A 284 1.92 -2.28 -3.80
N GLU A 285 1.94 -1.35 -2.85
CA GLU A 285 2.23 -1.63 -1.43
C GLU A 285 1.14 -2.51 -0.83
N ALA A 286 -0.13 -2.17 -1.07
CA ALA A 286 -1.26 -2.95 -0.60
C ALA A 286 -1.25 -4.39 -1.17
N VAL A 287 -0.97 -4.54 -2.47
CA VAL A 287 -0.89 -5.87 -3.09
C VAL A 287 0.26 -6.69 -2.52
N VAL A 288 1.44 -6.10 -2.33
CA VAL A 288 2.58 -6.77 -1.68
C VAL A 288 2.23 -7.22 -0.25
N GLY A 289 1.46 -6.43 0.50
CA GLY A 289 0.95 -6.82 1.82
C GLY A 289 -0.07 -7.99 1.78
N ILE A 290 -0.75 -8.20 0.65
CA ILE A 290 -1.73 -9.28 0.47
C ILE A 290 -1.03 -10.57 0.01
N VAL A 291 -0.28 -10.51 -1.09
CA VAL A 291 0.27 -11.70 -1.76
C VAL A 291 1.74 -11.98 -1.45
N GLY A 292 2.45 -11.03 -0.84
CA GLY A 292 3.87 -11.14 -0.49
C GLY A 292 4.81 -10.43 -1.48
N LYS A 293 6.06 -10.25 -1.04
CA LYS A 293 7.14 -9.55 -1.76
C LYS A 293 7.52 -10.20 -3.10
N GLU A 294 7.23 -11.48 -3.26
CA GLU A 294 7.48 -12.24 -4.50
C GLU A 294 6.68 -11.70 -5.69
N TRP A 295 5.60 -10.97 -5.43
CA TRP A 295 4.80 -10.33 -6.47
C TRP A 295 5.56 -9.33 -7.34
N PHE A 296 6.66 -8.75 -6.84
CA PHE A 296 7.51 -7.85 -7.62
C PHE A 296 8.11 -8.52 -8.86
N PHE A 297 8.24 -9.85 -8.84
CA PHE A 297 8.70 -10.68 -9.94
C PHE A 297 7.56 -11.55 -10.43
N GLY A 298 7.21 -11.43 -11.70
CA GLY A 298 6.17 -12.27 -12.25
C GLY A 298 5.87 -11.97 -13.70
N PRO A 299 5.19 -12.90 -14.39
CA PRO A 299 4.76 -12.66 -15.75
C PRO A 299 3.84 -11.44 -15.81
N MET A 300 3.97 -10.68 -16.88
CA MET A 300 3.02 -9.61 -17.23
C MET A 300 2.13 -10.12 -18.36
N ASN A 301 1.19 -10.97 -17.98
CA ASN A 301 0.23 -11.55 -18.91
C ASN A 301 -1.03 -10.70 -18.92
N LEU A 302 -1.43 -10.26 -20.12
CA LEU A 302 -2.75 -9.69 -20.33
C LEU A 302 -3.79 -10.82 -20.50
N PRO A 303 -5.07 -10.59 -20.15
CA PRO A 303 -6.12 -11.56 -20.42
C PRO A 303 -6.12 -11.96 -21.91
N GLY A 304 -5.97 -13.26 -22.19
CA GLY A 304 -6.00 -13.80 -23.55
C GLY A 304 -4.69 -13.68 -24.35
N VAL A 305 -3.58 -13.29 -23.71
CA VAL A 305 -2.24 -13.26 -24.33
C VAL A 305 -1.34 -14.29 -23.64
N GLU A 306 -0.90 -15.32 -24.38
CA GLU A 306 -0.17 -16.48 -23.84
C GLU A 306 1.33 -16.19 -23.57
N GLU A 307 1.92 -15.17 -24.19
CA GLU A 307 3.34 -14.82 -24.00
C GLU A 307 3.54 -13.45 -23.35
N ALA A 308 4.29 -13.41 -22.25
CA ALA A 308 4.70 -12.17 -21.60
C ALA A 308 5.71 -11.41 -22.48
N VAL A 309 5.28 -10.28 -23.05
CA VAL A 309 6.14 -9.41 -23.87
C VAL A 309 7.14 -8.60 -23.02
N VAL A 310 6.85 -8.44 -21.73
CA VAL A 310 7.60 -7.54 -20.84
C VAL A 310 8.41 -8.38 -19.81
N PRO A 311 9.70 -8.05 -19.58
CA PRO A 311 10.54 -8.76 -18.62
C PRO A 311 9.94 -8.80 -17.21
N GLY A 312 9.94 -9.97 -16.57
CA GLY A 312 9.31 -10.17 -15.25
C GLY A 312 9.91 -9.34 -14.10
N ASP A 313 11.08 -8.74 -14.31
CA ASP A 313 11.74 -7.82 -13.36
C ASP A 313 11.36 -6.34 -13.57
N ARG A 314 10.56 -6.01 -14.60
CA ARG A 314 10.23 -4.62 -14.91
C ARG A 314 9.44 -3.95 -13.80
N CYS A 315 8.59 -4.70 -13.11
CA CYS A 315 7.78 -4.20 -12.00
C CYS A 315 8.67 -3.72 -10.84
N VAL A 316 9.57 -4.57 -10.34
CA VAL A 316 10.47 -4.19 -9.23
C VAL A 316 11.31 -2.96 -9.57
N LEU A 317 11.83 -2.87 -10.80
CA LEU A 317 12.69 -1.76 -11.21
C LEU A 317 11.92 -0.44 -11.26
N LEU A 318 10.69 -0.44 -11.80
CA LEU A 318 9.86 0.76 -11.87
C LEU A 318 9.33 1.18 -10.51
N VAL A 319 8.96 0.23 -9.64
CA VAL A 319 8.51 0.52 -8.28
C VAL A 319 9.64 1.11 -7.47
N LEU A 320 10.85 0.53 -7.51
CA LEU A 320 12.01 1.06 -6.80
C LEU A 320 12.34 2.49 -7.26
N GLU A 321 12.45 2.70 -8.56
CA GLU A 321 12.80 4.00 -9.12
C GLU A 321 11.74 5.06 -8.81
N SER A 322 10.45 4.70 -8.93
CA SER A 322 9.37 5.63 -8.60
C SER A 322 9.28 5.92 -7.10
N SER A 323 9.53 4.91 -6.25
CA SER A 323 9.58 5.10 -4.79
C SER A 323 10.74 6.00 -4.39
N ARG A 324 11.93 5.84 -5.01
CA ARG A 324 13.09 6.71 -4.80
C ARG A 324 12.78 8.17 -5.12
N ILE A 325 12.15 8.42 -6.27
CA ILE A 325 11.74 9.78 -6.67
C ILE A 325 10.74 10.37 -5.67
N GLU A 326 9.73 9.59 -5.28
CA GLU A 326 8.71 10.04 -4.33
C GLU A 326 9.30 10.31 -2.94
N ILE A 327 10.22 9.45 -2.45
CA ILE A 327 10.98 9.66 -1.22
C ILE A 327 11.74 10.99 -1.29
N ALA A 328 12.45 11.26 -2.38
CA ALA A 328 13.19 12.51 -2.53
C ALA A 328 12.28 13.75 -2.48
N VAL A 329 11.14 13.71 -3.18
CA VAL A 329 10.17 14.81 -3.20
C VAL A 329 9.56 15.01 -1.80
N LEU A 330 9.09 13.93 -1.17
CA LEU A 330 8.42 14.00 0.13
C LEU A 330 9.38 14.41 1.25
N LEU A 331 10.61 13.89 1.28
CA LEU A 331 11.61 14.28 2.27
C LEU A 331 12.03 15.74 2.10
N ASN A 332 12.19 16.22 0.87
CA ASN A 332 12.49 17.63 0.62
C ASN A 332 11.34 18.55 1.07
N ASP A 333 10.09 18.18 0.77
CA ASP A 333 8.91 18.91 1.23
C ASP A 333 8.81 18.90 2.77
N LEU A 334 9.07 17.76 3.40
CA LEU A 334 9.06 17.63 4.86
C LEU A 334 10.19 18.43 5.51
N ALA A 335 11.39 18.46 4.92
CA ALA A 335 12.50 19.28 5.39
C ALA A 335 12.11 20.76 5.39
N TYR A 336 11.57 21.25 4.27
CA TYR A 336 11.08 22.62 4.17
C TYR A 336 10.01 22.92 5.23
N LEU A 337 8.99 22.07 5.35
CA LEU A 337 7.88 22.28 6.27
C LEU A 337 8.29 22.21 7.76
N LYS A 338 9.23 21.33 8.12
CA LYS A 338 9.63 21.10 9.51
C LYS A 338 10.78 22.01 9.95
N PHE A 339 11.69 22.36 9.05
CA PHE A 339 12.95 23.00 9.41
C PHE A 339 12.99 24.48 9.01
N GLU A 340 12.37 24.84 7.87
CA GLU A 340 12.49 26.19 7.30
C GLU A 340 11.20 27.03 7.39
N ALA A 341 10.03 26.39 7.35
CA ALA A 341 8.75 27.10 7.37
C ALA A 341 8.48 27.81 8.72
N SER A 342 7.88 29.01 8.66
CA SER A 342 7.52 29.74 9.87
C SER A 342 6.36 29.03 10.60
N LYS A 343 6.42 28.99 11.95
CA LYS A 343 5.41 28.32 12.80
C LYS A 343 3.96 28.79 12.58
N SER A 344 3.75 29.89 11.85
CA SER A 344 2.44 30.45 11.51
C SER A 344 1.80 29.89 10.23
N SER A 345 2.50 29.09 9.42
CA SER A 345 1.98 28.54 8.14
C SER A 345 1.73 27.02 8.14
N LEU A 346 1.91 26.33 9.26
CA LEU A 346 1.70 24.88 9.37
C LEU A 346 0.20 24.56 9.53
N GLY A 347 -0.39 23.96 8.50
CA GLY A 347 -1.54 23.09 8.68
C GLY A 347 -1.06 21.67 8.92
N ASP A 348 -1.24 21.12 10.12
CA ASP A 348 -0.79 19.77 10.51
C ASP A 348 -1.22 18.67 9.51
N ASN A 349 -2.36 18.85 8.85
CA ASN A 349 -2.89 17.90 7.85
C ASN A 349 -1.99 17.70 6.62
N ASN A 350 -1.20 18.72 6.22
CA ASN A 350 -0.29 18.60 5.07
C ASN A 350 0.97 17.79 5.41
N VAL A 351 1.42 17.82 6.67
CA VAL A 351 2.57 17.03 7.13
C VAL A 351 2.17 15.57 7.26
N VAL A 352 1.05 15.28 7.93
CA VAL A 352 0.57 13.91 8.17
C VAL A 352 0.30 13.16 6.86
N SER A 353 -0.29 13.81 5.87
CA SER A 353 -0.54 13.19 4.56
C SER A 353 0.77 12.87 3.81
N LYS A 354 1.77 13.75 3.88
CA LYS A 354 3.10 13.51 3.30
C LYS A 354 3.84 12.39 4.02
N GLU A 355 3.79 12.34 5.34
CA GLU A 355 4.36 11.25 6.14
C GLU A 355 3.70 9.91 5.79
N ARG A 356 2.38 9.86 5.64
CA ARG A 356 1.68 8.65 5.21
C ARG A 356 2.15 8.17 3.84
N ASN A 357 2.30 9.08 2.87
CA ASN A 357 2.79 8.74 1.54
C ASN A 357 4.26 8.27 1.57
N LEU A 358 5.07 8.88 2.45
CA LEU A 358 6.46 8.49 2.65
C LEU A 358 6.54 7.06 3.23
N CYS A 359 5.66 6.73 4.18
CA CYS A 359 5.57 5.37 4.73
C CYS A 359 5.28 4.32 3.65
N VAL A 360 4.42 4.63 2.67
CA VAL A 360 4.13 3.74 1.53
C VAL A 360 5.41 3.48 0.71
N ALA A 361 6.13 4.54 0.33
CA ALA A 361 7.36 4.39 -0.44
C ALA A 361 8.47 3.67 0.34
N PHE A 362 8.61 3.95 1.63
CA PHE A 362 9.54 3.21 2.51
C PHE A 362 9.15 1.74 2.68
N SER A 363 7.86 1.42 2.86
CA SER A 363 7.37 0.04 2.93
C SER A 363 7.75 -0.76 1.67
N LEU A 364 7.60 -0.16 0.49
CA LEU A 364 8.01 -0.78 -0.77
C LEU A 364 9.52 -1.04 -0.84
N VAL A 365 10.33 -0.05 -0.47
CA VAL A 365 11.80 -0.20 -0.42
C VAL A 365 12.21 -1.29 0.56
N GLU A 366 11.62 -1.34 1.75
CA GLU A 366 11.90 -2.37 2.75
C GLU A 366 11.54 -3.78 2.26
N ASN A 367 10.40 -3.94 1.57
CA ASN A 367 10.02 -5.23 0.99
C ASN A 367 10.99 -5.67 -0.12
N ILE A 368 11.47 -4.73 -0.94
CA ILE A 368 12.50 -5.00 -1.96
C ILE A 368 13.82 -5.43 -1.30
N VAL A 369 14.27 -4.74 -0.24
CA VAL A 369 15.48 -5.12 0.52
C VAL A 369 15.33 -6.53 1.10
N LYS A 370 14.21 -6.82 1.78
CA LYS A 370 13.91 -8.14 2.36
C LYS A 370 13.86 -9.25 1.32
N MET A 371 13.46 -8.95 0.09
CA MET A 371 13.40 -9.92 -1.00
C MET A 371 14.80 -10.20 -1.57
N ILE A 372 15.63 -9.18 -1.78
CA ILE A 372 17.03 -9.37 -2.19
C ILE A 372 17.79 -10.20 -1.16
N ALA A 373 17.55 -9.93 0.12
CA ALA A 373 18.15 -10.67 1.23
C ALA A 373 17.91 -12.19 1.13
N SER A 374 16.65 -12.59 0.92
CA SER A 374 16.31 -14.01 0.79
C SER A 374 16.93 -14.68 -0.45
N VAL A 375 17.21 -13.92 -1.51
CA VAL A 375 17.83 -14.45 -2.73
C VAL A 375 19.34 -14.63 -2.55
N ALA A 376 19.99 -13.86 -1.67
CA ALA A 376 21.41 -14.01 -1.38
C ALA A 376 21.73 -15.24 -0.50
N GLU A 377 20.74 -15.72 0.26
CA GLU A 377 20.86 -16.91 1.13
C GLU A 377 20.59 -18.23 0.40
N ASP A 378 19.83 -18.19 -0.70
CA ASP A 378 19.46 -19.36 -1.50
C ASP A 378 20.33 -19.42 -2.77
N GLU A 379 21.27 -20.38 -2.84
CA GLU A 379 22.26 -20.52 -3.95
C GLU A 379 21.63 -20.78 -5.35
N GLY A 380 20.30 -20.74 -5.49
CA GLY A 380 19.53 -20.97 -6.72
C GLY A 380 18.73 -19.78 -7.25
N GLY A 381 19.10 -18.54 -6.92
CA GLY A 381 18.32 -17.32 -7.18
C GLY A 381 17.78 -17.10 -8.62
N VAL A 382 16.49 -16.74 -8.70
CA VAL A 382 15.67 -16.47 -9.90
C VAL A 382 16.00 -15.13 -10.60
N ILE A 383 16.81 -14.26 -9.98
CA ILE A 383 17.06 -12.88 -10.44
C ILE A 383 18.34 -12.83 -11.28
N SER A 384 18.28 -12.21 -12.47
CA SER A 384 19.47 -12.02 -13.30
C SER A 384 20.49 -11.10 -12.60
N GLU A 385 21.79 -11.37 -12.76
CA GLU A 385 22.87 -10.53 -12.22
C GLU A 385 22.70 -9.05 -12.63
N SER A 386 22.29 -8.80 -13.87
CA SER A 386 22.05 -7.45 -14.38
C SER A 386 20.90 -6.73 -13.66
N THR A 387 19.86 -7.47 -13.28
CA THR A 387 18.72 -6.96 -12.52
C THR A 387 19.13 -6.66 -11.09
N PHE A 388 19.86 -7.59 -10.47
CA PHE A 388 20.39 -7.44 -9.11
C PHE A 388 21.23 -6.16 -8.98
N ILE A 389 22.17 -5.92 -9.89
CA ILE A 389 23.01 -4.71 -9.91
C ILE A 389 22.16 -3.45 -10.01
N LYS A 390 21.13 -3.42 -10.86
CA LYS A 390 20.24 -2.25 -10.99
C LYS A 390 19.47 -1.97 -9.70
N ILE A 391 18.99 -3.02 -9.04
CA ILE A 391 18.27 -2.89 -7.77
C ILE A 391 19.21 -2.34 -6.70
N ILE A 392 20.42 -2.90 -6.55
CA ILE A 392 21.41 -2.40 -5.59
C ILE A 392 21.77 -0.92 -5.85
N ASN A 393 21.95 -0.53 -7.11
CA ASN A 393 22.23 0.86 -7.46
C ASN A 393 21.06 1.78 -7.06
N GLY A 394 19.81 1.41 -7.38
CA GLY A 394 18.64 2.20 -6.98
C GLY A 394 18.46 2.29 -5.46
N LEU A 395 18.79 1.24 -4.71
CA LEU A 395 18.79 1.25 -3.25
C LEU A 395 19.88 2.15 -2.67
N ASN A 396 21.08 2.14 -3.25
CA ASN A 396 22.18 3.03 -2.85
C ASN A 396 21.81 4.50 -3.09
N GLU A 397 21.21 4.82 -4.23
CA GLU A 397 20.72 6.17 -4.52
C GLU A 397 19.62 6.59 -3.55
N THR A 398 18.67 5.70 -3.25
CA THR A 398 17.61 5.94 -2.25
C THR A 398 18.22 6.21 -0.88
N THR A 399 19.23 5.42 -0.50
CA THR A 399 19.96 5.61 0.76
C THR A 399 20.61 6.99 0.79
N GLY A 400 21.28 7.42 -0.30
CA GLY A 400 21.88 8.75 -0.40
C GLY A 400 20.90 9.88 -0.11
N VAL A 401 19.69 9.83 -0.69
CA VAL A 401 18.62 10.82 -0.46
C VAL A 401 18.19 10.85 1.01
N ILE A 402 17.99 9.69 1.62
CA ILE A 402 17.57 9.61 3.02
C ILE A 402 18.70 10.11 3.96
N LEU A 403 19.96 9.84 3.61
CA LEU A 403 21.12 10.32 4.34
C LEU A 403 21.24 11.85 4.30
N GLU A 404 20.98 12.47 3.15
CA GLU A 404 20.92 13.93 3.02
C GLU A 404 19.85 14.52 3.92
N TYR A 405 18.65 13.93 3.92
CA TYR A 405 17.54 14.35 4.78
C TYR A 405 17.88 14.24 6.28
N ILE A 406 18.44 13.12 6.71
CA ILE A 406 18.87 12.91 8.10
C ILE A 406 19.95 13.93 8.50
N GLN A 407 20.89 14.21 7.60
CA GLN A 407 21.96 15.18 7.82
C GLN A 407 21.38 16.60 7.95
N ASP A 408 20.39 16.96 7.15
CA ASP A 408 19.71 18.25 7.23
C ASP A 408 18.93 18.41 8.54
N ALA A 409 18.19 17.37 8.94
CA ALA A 409 17.51 17.32 10.23
C ALA A 409 18.49 17.53 11.41
N LYS A 410 19.66 16.90 11.35
CA LYS A 410 20.72 17.06 12.34
C LYS A 410 21.22 18.50 12.42
N VAL A 411 21.48 19.15 11.27
CA VAL A 411 21.92 20.56 11.21
C VAL A 411 20.89 21.48 11.87
N HIS A 412 19.61 21.19 11.68
CA HIS A 412 18.49 21.93 12.26
C HIS A 412 18.14 21.51 13.71
N GLY A 413 18.93 20.64 14.33
CA GLY A 413 18.73 20.18 15.71
C GLY A 413 17.53 19.26 15.91
N GLN A 414 16.94 18.74 14.84
CA GLN A 414 15.80 17.83 14.88
C GLN A 414 16.26 16.41 15.12
N ARG A 415 15.72 15.79 16.17
CA ARG A 415 16.15 14.47 16.66
C ARG A 415 14.99 13.49 16.82
N LYS A 416 13.75 13.92 16.54
CA LYS A 416 12.52 13.15 16.74
C LYS A 416 11.57 13.39 15.57
N GLY A 417 10.75 12.39 15.25
CA GLY A 417 9.77 12.42 14.16
C GLY A 417 9.60 11.03 13.56
N ASP A 418 8.37 10.68 13.16
CA ASP A 418 8.05 9.37 12.58
C ASP A 418 8.76 9.17 11.22
N ASP A 419 8.98 10.25 10.49
CA ASP A 419 9.77 10.31 9.26
C ASP A 419 11.27 10.02 9.49
N LEU A 420 11.88 10.62 10.53
CA LEU A 420 13.26 10.31 10.91
C LEU A 420 13.39 8.87 11.40
N LEU A 421 12.42 8.39 12.17
CA LEU A 421 12.32 7.01 12.63
C LEU A 421 12.26 6.03 11.45
N ALA A 422 11.35 6.27 10.51
CA ALA A 422 11.20 5.43 9.34
C ALA A 422 12.45 5.49 8.43
N SER A 423 13.07 6.66 8.28
CA SER A 423 14.33 6.85 7.55
C SER A 423 15.46 5.99 8.13
N VAL A 424 15.63 6.00 9.46
CA VAL A 424 16.63 5.16 10.14
C VAL A 424 16.29 3.68 10.02
N ARG A 425 15.01 3.29 10.04
CA ARG A 425 14.61 1.88 9.86
C ARG A 425 14.97 1.34 8.47
N VAL A 426 14.75 2.14 7.42
CA VAL A 426 15.08 1.77 6.03
C VAL A 426 16.58 1.58 5.85
N ILE A 427 17.41 2.49 6.38
CA ILE A 427 18.88 2.43 6.24
C ILE A 427 19.54 1.58 7.33
N GLY A 428 18.85 1.28 8.44
CA GLY A 428 19.40 0.54 9.58
C GLY A 428 19.29 -0.97 9.46
N ASN A 429 18.74 -1.50 8.36
CA ASN A 429 18.54 -2.93 8.20
C ASN A 429 19.88 -3.69 8.09
N GLU A 430 19.91 -4.98 8.43
CA GLU A 430 21.11 -5.82 8.50
C GLU A 430 21.90 -5.88 7.17
N GLN A 431 21.24 -5.66 6.02
CA GLN A 431 21.90 -5.63 4.70
C GLN A 431 22.41 -4.26 4.27
N SER A 432 22.35 -3.24 5.13
CA SER A 432 22.80 -1.92 4.75
C SER A 432 24.30 -1.87 4.46
N PRO A 433 24.73 -1.19 3.38
CA PRO A 433 26.14 -1.07 3.05
C PRO A 433 26.93 -0.53 4.23
N PHE A 434 28.13 -1.08 4.45
CA PHE A 434 29.06 -0.66 5.51
C PHE A 434 29.25 0.87 5.52
N GLN A 435 29.40 1.50 4.35
CA GLN A 435 29.57 2.94 4.22
C GLN A 435 28.35 3.74 4.70
N SER A 436 27.13 3.22 4.53
CA SER A 436 25.89 3.87 4.96
C SER A 436 25.80 3.90 6.49
N ILE A 437 26.15 2.81 7.16
CA ILE A 437 26.20 2.77 8.62
C ILE A 437 27.29 3.71 9.14
N CYS A 438 28.49 3.69 8.55
CA CYS A 438 29.56 4.63 8.90
C CYS A 438 29.13 6.10 8.79
N PHE A 439 28.38 6.45 7.73
CA PHE A 439 27.83 7.79 7.56
C PHE A 439 26.80 8.14 8.65
N LEU A 440 25.96 7.18 9.06
CA LEU A 440 24.92 7.38 10.08
C LEU A 440 25.43 7.43 11.51
N LEU A 441 26.61 6.88 11.80
CA LEU A 441 27.17 6.78 13.16
C LEU A 441 27.08 8.08 13.98
N PRO A 442 27.42 9.27 13.46
CA PRO A 442 27.27 10.51 14.21
C PRO A 442 25.82 10.82 14.64
N MET A 443 24.84 10.47 13.82
CA MET A 443 23.41 10.69 14.12
C MET A 443 22.88 9.59 15.04
N LEU A 444 23.21 8.32 14.76
CA LEU A 444 22.86 7.18 15.61
C LEU A 444 23.37 7.38 17.04
N CYS A 445 24.62 7.82 17.19
CA CYS A 445 25.20 8.16 18.50
C CYS A 445 24.36 9.23 19.23
N GLN A 446 23.91 10.27 18.52
CA GLN A 446 23.10 11.34 19.09
C GLN A 446 21.68 10.90 19.47
N ILE A 447 20.98 10.15 18.61
CA ILE A 447 19.60 9.74 18.92
C ILE A 447 19.57 8.69 20.05
N THR A 448 20.57 7.82 20.12
CA THR A 448 20.66 6.77 21.15
C THR A 448 21.00 7.31 22.55
N MET A 449 21.32 8.60 22.67
CA MET A 449 21.40 9.24 23.99
C MET A 449 20.07 9.15 24.75
N GLU A 450 18.93 9.17 24.05
CA GLU A 450 17.60 9.01 24.62
C GLU A 450 17.05 7.58 24.47
N VAL A 451 16.16 7.18 25.38
CA VAL A 451 15.53 5.85 25.38
C VAL A 451 14.72 5.60 24.10
N ASP A 452 14.03 6.64 23.59
CA ASP A 452 13.30 6.56 22.33
C ASP A 452 14.21 6.16 21.17
N GLY A 453 15.38 6.81 21.03
CA GLY A 453 16.35 6.48 19.98
C GLY A 453 16.93 5.07 20.13
N CYS A 454 17.12 4.59 21.36
CA CYS A 454 17.50 3.18 21.58
C CYS A 454 16.38 2.20 21.17
N ARG A 455 15.10 2.52 21.43
CA ARG A 455 13.97 1.72 20.94
C ARG A 455 13.97 1.62 19.42
N VAL A 456 14.29 2.71 18.72
CA VAL A 456 14.41 2.71 17.25
C VAL A 456 15.42 1.69 16.78
N VAL A 457 16.65 1.78 17.31
CA VAL A 457 17.75 0.89 16.92
C VAL A 457 17.39 -0.56 17.21
N ALA A 458 16.85 -0.84 18.38
CA ALA A 458 16.45 -2.19 18.78
C ALA A 458 15.33 -2.76 17.88
N PHE A 459 14.29 -1.97 17.59
CA PHE A 459 13.13 -2.40 16.81
C PHE A 459 13.47 -2.58 15.32
N SER A 460 14.41 -1.81 14.79
CA SER A 460 14.88 -1.94 13.40
C SER A 460 15.91 -3.06 13.21
N GLY A 461 16.48 -3.61 14.29
CA GLY A 461 17.60 -4.56 14.20
C GLY A 461 18.95 -3.90 13.91
N ALA A 462 19.01 -2.56 13.86
CA ALA A 462 20.21 -1.81 13.48
C ALA A 462 21.40 -2.03 14.43
N GLN A 463 21.18 -2.52 15.65
CA GLN A 463 22.26 -2.90 16.57
C GLN A 463 23.21 -3.92 15.94
N LYS A 464 22.72 -4.87 15.13
CA LYS A 464 23.58 -5.86 14.45
C LYS A 464 24.41 -5.22 13.36
N ALA A 465 23.82 -4.31 12.58
CA ALA A 465 24.53 -3.53 11.58
C ALA A 465 25.62 -2.64 12.23
N ILE A 466 25.34 -2.06 13.40
CA ILE A 466 26.31 -1.30 14.20
C ILE A 466 27.45 -2.20 14.69
N VAL A 467 27.14 -3.41 15.21
CA VAL A 467 28.16 -4.39 15.63
C VAL A 467 29.04 -4.81 14.46
N SER A 468 28.45 -5.20 13.33
CA SER A 468 29.20 -5.57 12.11
C SER A 468 30.06 -4.39 11.60
N CYS A 469 29.53 -3.17 11.65
CA CYS A 469 30.27 -1.96 11.31
C CYS A 469 31.47 -1.75 12.24
N LEU A 470 31.28 -1.87 13.56
CA LEU A 470 32.34 -1.75 14.55
C LEU A 470 33.45 -2.80 14.32
N ILE A 471 33.06 -4.07 14.10
CA ILE A 471 34.00 -5.17 13.81
C ILE A 471 34.85 -4.85 12.57
N LYS A 472 34.20 -4.42 11.48
CA LYS A 472 34.89 -4.04 10.24
C LYS A 472 35.79 -2.82 10.43
N LEU A 473 35.33 -1.78 11.12
CA LEU A 473 36.11 -0.56 11.39
C LEU A 473 37.39 -0.87 12.17
N ILE A 474 37.30 -1.72 13.19
CA ILE A 474 38.47 -2.17 13.97
C ILE A 474 39.41 -3.00 13.11
N SER A 475 38.86 -3.94 12.33
CA SER A 475 39.65 -4.87 11.49
C SER A 475 40.39 -4.16 10.35
N LEU A 476 39.82 -3.10 9.79
CA LEU A 476 40.42 -2.33 8.69
C LEU A 476 41.51 -1.33 9.15
N ASN A 477 41.46 -0.87 10.40
CA ASN A 477 42.25 0.29 10.86
C ASN A 477 43.46 -0.04 11.73
N GLY A 478 43.85 -1.32 11.84
CA GLY A 478 44.84 -1.83 12.81
C GLY A 478 46.29 -1.32 12.75
N ASP A 479 46.63 -0.30 11.95
CA ASP A 479 47.92 0.41 12.10
C ASP A 479 48.05 1.72 11.29
N LYS A 480 47.10 2.05 10.41
CA LYS A 480 47.21 3.22 9.48
C LYS A 480 45.83 3.79 9.06
N ALA A 481 45.17 4.62 9.86
CA ALA A 481 44.07 5.46 9.35
C ALA A 481 43.76 6.69 10.20
N LYS A 482 43.27 7.73 9.52
CA LYS A 482 42.89 9.06 10.05
C LYS A 482 41.50 9.09 10.73
N ASP A 483 40.79 7.96 10.83
CA ASP A 483 39.36 7.88 11.15
C ASP A 483 39.05 7.19 12.50
N GLY A 484 39.90 7.38 13.52
CA GLY A 484 39.63 6.87 14.87
C GLY A 484 38.29 7.39 15.46
N SER A 485 37.81 8.54 15.00
CA SER A 485 36.53 9.13 15.40
C SER A 485 35.32 8.24 15.09
N LEU A 486 35.32 7.50 13.98
CA LEU A 486 34.20 6.61 13.62
C LEU A 486 34.14 5.37 14.52
N ILE A 487 35.29 4.84 14.94
CA ILE A 487 35.34 3.73 15.90
C ILE A 487 34.72 4.17 17.23
N TYR A 488 35.09 5.34 17.75
CA TYR A 488 34.51 5.87 18.97
C TYR A 488 33.00 6.13 18.83
N LEU A 489 32.53 6.69 17.71
CA LEU A 489 31.10 6.87 17.48
C LEU A 489 30.32 5.54 17.43
N ALA A 490 30.88 4.50 16.82
CA ALA A 490 30.30 3.16 16.83
C ALA A 490 30.26 2.57 18.24
N CYS A 491 31.35 2.72 19.00
CA CYS A 491 31.43 2.34 20.40
C CYS A 491 30.38 3.05 21.26
N ASP A 492 30.27 4.37 21.16
CA ASP A 492 29.32 5.19 21.92
C ASP A 492 27.87 4.83 21.57
N THR A 493 27.57 4.65 20.28
CA THR A 493 26.23 4.24 19.82
C THR A 493 25.86 2.88 20.41
N LEU A 494 26.76 1.89 20.33
CA LEU A 494 26.53 0.55 20.87
C LEU A 494 26.40 0.59 22.39
N MET A 495 27.26 1.35 23.07
CA MET A 495 27.23 1.53 24.53
C MET A 495 25.91 2.15 24.98
N ASN A 496 25.43 3.20 24.31
CA ASN A 496 24.15 3.85 24.60
C ASN A 496 22.98 2.85 24.57
N VAL A 497 22.96 1.96 23.57
CA VAL A 497 21.95 0.91 23.42
C VAL A 497 22.08 -0.14 24.52
N LEU A 498 23.30 -0.62 24.78
CA LEU A 498 23.59 -1.63 25.80
C LEU A 498 23.28 -1.16 27.23
N LEU A 499 23.54 0.12 27.55
CA LEU A 499 23.25 0.69 28.86
C LEU A 499 21.75 0.77 29.16
N LYS A 500 20.92 0.93 28.13
CA LYS A 500 19.45 1.02 28.25
C LYS A 500 18.73 -0.32 28.05
N LYS A 501 19.45 -1.44 28.05
CA LYS A 501 18.91 -2.80 27.79
C LYS A 501 17.77 -3.25 28.72
N VAL A 502 17.65 -2.66 29.91
CA VAL A 502 16.56 -2.94 30.86
C VAL A 502 15.24 -2.28 30.40
N GLU A 503 15.33 -1.09 29.81
CA GLU A 503 14.18 -0.32 29.30
C GLU A 503 13.84 -0.71 27.86
N VAL A 504 14.85 -1.13 27.09
CA VAL A 504 14.75 -1.52 25.68
C VAL A 504 15.35 -2.91 25.51
N PRO A 505 14.51 -3.97 25.49
CA PRO A 505 15.00 -5.33 25.30
C PRO A 505 15.75 -5.46 23.98
N ILE A 506 16.98 -5.97 24.05
CA ILE A 506 17.84 -6.25 22.89
C ILE A 506 18.40 -7.66 23.02
N SER A 507 18.63 -8.31 21.89
CA SER A 507 19.23 -9.64 21.81
C SER A 507 20.37 -9.65 20.80
N PHE A 508 21.41 -10.43 21.10
CA PHE A 508 22.53 -10.69 20.20
C PHE A 508 22.60 -12.19 19.91
N ASP A 509 23.04 -12.55 18.70
CA ASP A 509 23.37 -13.93 18.38
C ASP A 509 24.70 -14.32 19.04
N GLY A 510 24.87 -15.60 19.37
CA GLY A 510 26.10 -16.14 19.97
C GLY A 510 27.31 -15.92 19.07
N ALA A 511 27.13 -16.01 17.74
CA ALA A 511 28.19 -15.74 16.76
C ALA A 511 28.64 -14.27 16.80
N ASP A 512 27.69 -13.32 16.76
CA ASP A 512 27.96 -11.87 16.84
C ASP A 512 28.69 -11.51 18.13
N VAL A 513 28.28 -12.09 19.27
CA VAL A 513 28.93 -11.87 20.57
C VAL A 513 30.38 -12.36 20.55
N VAL A 514 30.62 -13.56 20.03
CA VAL A 514 31.96 -14.16 19.99
C VAL A 514 32.89 -13.36 19.08
N GLU A 515 32.41 -12.94 17.91
CA GLU A 515 33.19 -12.14 16.98
C GLU A 515 33.50 -10.75 17.56
N LEU A 516 32.50 -10.06 18.10
CA LEU A 516 32.68 -8.74 18.72
C LEU A 516 33.68 -8.78 19.88
N LEU A 517 33.55 -9.73 20.81
CA LEU A 517 34.48 -9.87 21.93
C LEU A 517 35.91 -10.13 21.45
N ALA A 518 36.08 -11.01 20.47
CA ALA A 518 37.40 -11.29 19.89
C ALA A 518 38.01 -10.05 19.22
N THR A 519 37.21 -9.28 18.49
CA THR A 519 37.65 -8.05 17.83
C THR A 519 38.01 -6.95 18.83
N LEU A 520 37.27 -6.80 19.93
CA LEU A 520 37.58 -5.84 20.99
C LEU A 520 38.88 -6.20 21.74
N VAL A 521 39.10 -7.49 22.02
CA VAL A 521 40.36 -7.99 22.58
C VAL A 521 41.51 -7.65 21.65
N TYR A 522 41.41 -8.01 20.37
CA TYR A 522 42.39 -7.69 19.34
C TYR A 522 42.68 -6.17 19.29
N TRP A 523 41.64 -5.34 19.32
CA TRP A 523 41.80 -3.88 19.31
C TRP A 523 42.59 -3.37 20.52
N SER A 524 42.30 -3.91 21.69
CA SER A 524 42.97 -3.52 22.93
C SER A 524 44.42 -4.00 23.01
N GLU A 525 44.75 -5.15 22.42
CA GLU A 525 46.11 -5.70 22.37
C GLU A 525 47.01 -4.92 21.43
N ASN A 526 46.45 -4.43 20.32
CA ASN A 526 47.18 -3.67 19.30
C ASN A 526 47.15 -2.14 19.52
N SER A 527 46.63 -1.68 20.67
CA SER A 527 46.61 -0.25 21.02
C SER A 527 47.36 0.03 22.33
N SER A 528 48.17 1.09 22.31
CA SER A 528 48.87 1.62 23.48
C SER A 528 48.05 2.66 24.26
N HIS A 529 46.92 3.12 23.71
CA HIS A 529 46.08 4.14 24.35
C HIS A 529 45.17 3.52 25.41
N HIS A 530 45.20 4.07 26.63
CA HIS A 530 44.38 3.59 27.73
C HIS A 530 42.88 3.71 27.46
N SER A 531 42.45 4.79 26.80
CA SER A 531 41.07 4.99 26.36
C SER A 531 40.53 3.85 25.50
N VAL A 532 41.36 3.21 24.66
CA VAL A 532 40.96 2.04 23.86
C VAL A 532 40.73 0.83 24.75
N VAL A 533 41.61 0.59 25.73
CA VAL A 533 41.47 -0.49 26.71
C VAL A 533 40.18 -0.30 27.51
N MET A 534 39.92 0.92 27.98
CA MET A 534 38.72 1.25 28.75
C MET A 534 37.44 1.10 27.92
N MET A 535 37.42 1.59 26.68
CA MET A 535 36.26 1.46 25.80
C MET A 535 35.98 -0.02 25.46
N ALA A 536 37.02 -0.78 25.10
CA ALA A 536 36.91 -2.21 24.80
C ALA A 536 36.43 -3.00 26.02
N ALA A 537 36.97 -2.72 27.22
CA ALA A 537 36.53 -3.34 28.47
C ALA A 537 35.09 -2.98 28.82
N THR A 538 34.67 -1.74 28.56
CA THR A 538 33.30 -1.26 28.85
C THR A 538 32.28 -2.00 28.01
N ILE A 539 32.46 -2.02 26.68
CA ILE A 539 31.55 -2.74 25.78
C ILE A 539 31.57 -4.23 26.09
N SER A 540 32.76 -4.82 26.28
CA SER A 540 32.89 -6.23 26.66
C SER A 540 32.11 -6.53 27.95
N SER A 541 32.26 -5.70 28.99
CA SER A 541 31.55 -5.85 30.27
C SER A 541 30.03 -5.83 30.10
N LEU A 542 29.52 -4.92 29.25
CA LEU A 542 28.08 -4.83 28.96
C LEU A 542 27.56 -6.02 28.15
N ILE A 543 28.38 -6.57 27.26
CA ILE A 543 28.06 -7.76 26.44
C ILE A 543 28.09 -9.04 27.27
N LEU A 544 29.05 -9.19 28.20
CA LEU A 544 29.15 -10.37 29.07
C LEU A 544 27.90 -10.59 29.93
N ASP A 545 27.10 -9.55 30.19
CA ASP A 545 25.82 -9.70 30.86
C ASP A 545 24.86 -10.66 30.11
N PHE A 546 24.98 -10.77 28.78
CA PHE A 546 24.13 -11.60 27.91
C PHE A 546 24.62 -13.04 27.72
N THR A 547 25.78 -13.41 28.28
CA THR A 547 26.39 -14.74 28.07
C THR A 547 27.03 -15.28 29.36
N SER A 548 27.75 -16.40 29.27
CA SER A 548 28.49 -17.03 30.37
C SER A 548 29.77 -17.66 29.83
N GLU A 549 30.76 -17.93 30.70
CA GLU A 549 32.01 -18.58 30.26
C GLU A 549 31.73 -19.95 29.63
N ASP A 550 30.82 -20.72 30.22
CA ASP A 550 30.40 -22.02 29.68
C ASP A 550 29.77 -21.85 28.29
N ALA A 551 28.85 -20.91 28.11
CA ALA A 551 28.21 -20.67 26.81
C ALA A 551 29.22 -20.24 25.73
N LEU A 552 30.20 -19.40 26.08
CA LEU A 552 31.27 -19.02 25.16
C LEU A 552 32.15 -20.24 24.80
N ARG A 553 32.60 -21.05 25.77
CA ARG A 553 33.43 -22.23 25.51
C ARG A 553 32.76 -23.29 24.63
N HIS A 554 31.44 -23.39 24.67
CA HIS A 554 30.68 -24.31 23.80
C HIS A 554 30.51 -23.78 22.37
N HIS A 555 30.78 -22.49 22.12
CA HIS A 555 30.68 -21.93 20.78
C HIS A 555 31.89 -22.31 19.93
N PRO A 556 31.71 -22.86 18.71
CA PRO A 556 32.83 -23.38 17.90
C PRO A 556 33.84 -22.31 17.49
N GLY A 557 33.42 -21.04 17.47
CA GLY A 557 34.27 -19.89 17.16
C GLY A 557 35.03 -19.31 18.36
N PHE A 558 34.97 -19.89 19.56
CA PHE A 558 35.58 -19.32 20.76
C PHE A 558 36.57 -20.30 21.41
N ASP A 559 37.85 -19.95 21.44
CA ASP A 559 38.93 -20.79 21.96
C ASP A 559 39.52 -20.23 23.27
N ASP A 560 40.39 -21.03 23.91
CA ASP A 560 41.07 -20.62 25.15
C ASP A 560 41.97 -19.38 24.96
N GLY A 561 42.43 -19.11 23.74
CA GLY A 561 43.21 -17.92 23.41
C GLY A 561 42.38 -16.65 23.52
N LYS A 562 41.15 -16.65 23.00
CA LYS A 562 40.18 -15.55 23.13
C LYS A 562 39.79 -15.32 24.59
N LEU A 563 39.61 -16.38 25.37
CA LEU A 563 39.36 -16.27 26.81
C LEU A 563 40.56 -15.64 27.55
N ALA A 564 41.79 -16.06 27.23
CA ALA A 564 43.00 -15.48 27.80
C ALA A 564 43.14 -13.98 27.46
N GLY A 565 42.77 -13.59 26.24
CA GLY A 565 42.74 -12.18 25.82
C GLY A 565 41.71 -11.36 26.60
N LEU A 566 40.50 -11.88 26.84
CA LEU A 566 39.51 -11.23 27.71
C LEU A 566 40.01 -11.07 29.15
N CYS A 567 40.66 -12.10 29.70
CA CYS A 567 41.31 -12.03 31.01
C CYS A 567 42.35 -10.89 31.07
N GLN A 568 43.17 -10.75 30.03
CA GLN A 568 44.17 -9.68 29.94
C GLN A 568 43.53 -8.30 29.78
N LEU A 569 42.49 -8.17 28.96
CA LEU A 569 41.73 -6.91 28.79
C LEU A 569 41.21 -6.41 30.13
N PHE A 570 40.48 -7.25 30.87
CA PHE A 570 39.92 -6.84 32.16
C PHE A 570 41.00 -6.58 33.20
N LYS A 571 42.05 -7.41 33.25
CA LYS A 571 43.21 -7.16 34.13
C LYS A 571 43.82 -5.78 33.87
N ARG A 572 44.11 -5.45 32.60
CA ARG A 572 44.68 -4.15 32.18
C ARG A 572 43.76 -2.97 32.52
N SER A 573 42.45 -3.10 32.27
CA SER A 573 41.47 -2.04 32.57
C SER A 573 41.38 -1.75 34.07
N MET A 574 41.51 -2.77 34.93
CA MET A 574 41.33 -2.63 36.37
C MET A 574 42.63 -2.34 37.15
N THR A 575 43.81 -2.58 36.57
CA THR A 575 45.11 -2.32 37.20
C THR A 575 45.40 -0.84 37.47
N ALA A 576 44.93 0.09 36.62
CA ALA A 576 45.23 1.52 36.79
C ALA A 576 44.64 2.14 38.08
N SER A 577 43.57 1.57 38.63
CA SER A 577 43.02 1.93 39.94
C SER A 577 43.91 1.57 41.14
N SER A 578 44.85 0.63 40.98
CA SER A 578 45.75 0.18 42.04
C SER A 578 47.00 1.06 42.20
N GLU A 579 47.30 1.91 41.21
CA GLU A 579 48.52 2.72 41.15
C GLU A 579 48.27 4.23 41.40
N GLY A 580 47.04 4.64 41.75
CA GLY A 580 46.74 6.03 42.08
C GLY A 580 46.73 6.99 40.88
N VAL A 581 46.51 6.48 39.67
CA VAL A 581 46.40 7.27 38.45
C VAL A 581 45.07 8.04 38.46
N LEU A 582 45.14 9.36 38.28
CA LEU A 582 43.96 10.20 38.06
C LEU A 582 43.47 10.01 36.62
N TYR A 583 42.29 9.42 36.47
CA TYR A 583 41.60 9.32 35.19
C TYR A 583 41.11 10.70 34.73
N GLU A 584 41.04 10.90 33.42
CA GLU A 584 40.16 11.94 32.88
C GLU A 584 38.69 11.59 33.22
N GLU A 585 37.82 12.59 33.42
CA GLU A 585 36.42 12.36 33.87
C GLU A 585 35.69 11.30 33.02
N ALA A 586 35.88 11.33 31.70
CA ALA A 586 35.29 10.35 30.79
C ALA A 586 35.81 8.91 31.00
N GLU A 587 37.07 8.73 31.39
CA GLU A 587 37.63 7.42 31.69
C GLU A 587 37.17 6.89 33.07
N ALA A 588 36.86 7.80 34.00
CA ALA A 588 36.28 7.43 35.30
C ALA A 588 34.86 6.85 35.14
N ASP A 589 34.03 7.46 34.30
CA ASP A 589 32.68 6.95 34.00
C ASP A 589 32.73 5.54 33.37
N LEU A 590 33.63 5.33 32.40
CA LEU A 590 33.85 4.02 31.78
C LEU A 590 34.31 2.98 32.81
N TYR A 591 35.20 3.37 33.73
CA TYR A 591 35.66 2.50 34.81
C TYR A 591 34.52 2.08 35.74
N GLU A 592 33.65 3.00 36.13
CA GLU A 592 32.48 2.68 36.94
C GLU A 592 31.54 1.68 36.25
N ILE A 593 31.32 1.83 34.93
CA ILE A 593 30.54 0.87 34.14
C ILE A 593 31.21 -0.51 34.15
N VAL A 594 32.53 -0.57 33.98
CA VAL A 594 33.29 -1.84 34.02
C VAL A 594 33.18 -2.52 35.38
N ILE A 595 33.37 -1.79 36.48
CA ILE A 595 33.27 -2.33 37.85
C ILE A 595 31.84 -2.76 38.19
N SER A 596 30.85 -1.94 37.83
CA SER A 596 29.43 -2.28 38.00
C SER A 596 29.09 -3.56 37.23
N GLY A 597 29.53 -3.68 35.98
CA GLY A 597 29.35 -4.90 35.19
C GLY A 597 30.05 -6.11 35.80
N TYR A 598 31.32 -5.98 36.22
CA TYR A 598 32.07 -7.08 36.85
C TYR A 598 31.33 -7.65 38.07
N SER A 599 30.71 -6.79 38.88
CA SER A 599 29.90 -7.25 40.01
C SER A 599 28.67 -8.08 39.60
N ARG A 600 28.12 -7.86 38.40
CA ARG A 600 26.96 -8.58 37.87
C ARG A 600 27.30 -9.90 37.20
N TRP A 601 28.44 -9.99 36.50
CA TRP A 601 28.77 -11.17 35.69
C TRP A 601 29.95 -12.00 36.20
N SER A 602 30.81 -11.52 37.11
CA SER A 602 32.06 -12.21 37.51
C SER A 602 31.89 -13.67 37.96
N GLU A 603 30.81 -14.00 38.67
CA GLU A 603 30.55 -15.40 39.09
C GLU A 603 30.30 -16.35 37.91
N ARG A 604 29.82 -15.82 36.77
CA ARG A 604 29.64 -16.58 35.51
C ARG A 604 30.93 -16.71 34.69
N PHE A 605 32.02 -16.05 35.13
CA PHE A 605 33.31 -15.99 34.43
C PHE A 605 34.50 -16.25 35.38
N PRO A 606 34.63 -17.48 35.89
CA PRO A 606 35.67 -17.84 36.85
C PRO A 606 37.10 -17.55 36.38
N CYS A 607 37.42 -17.73 35.09
CA CYS A 607 38.78 -17.46 34.59
C CYS A 607 39.13 -15.96 34.64
N ILE A 608 38.18 -15.10 34.29
CA ILE A 608 38.35 -13.64 34.34
C ILE A 608 38.47 -13.18 35.80
N LYS A 609 37.64 -13.73 36.70
CA LYS A 609 37.68 -13.44 38.14
C LYS A 609 39.06 -13.74 38.74
N VAL A 610 39.64 -14.89 38.42
CA VAL A 610 41.00 -15.27 38.85
C VAL A 610 42.05 -14.32 38.27
N ALA A 611 41.94 -13.93 37.00
CA ALA A 611 42.91 -13.07 36.33
C ALA A 611 42.93 -11.63 36.87
N VAL A 612 41.77 -11.09 37.25
CA VAL A 612 41.63 -9.76 37.85
C VAL A 612 42.09 -9.75 39.31
N GLY A 613 41.91 -10.87 40.05
CA GLY A 613 42.41 -11.02 41.41
C GLY A 613 41.68 -10.16 42.45
N LYS A 614 40.42 -9.80 42.18
CA LYS A 614 39.53 -9.04 43.08
C LYS A 614 38.40 -9.91 43.60
#